data_AF-A0A077XMQ7-F1
#
_entry.id   AF-A0A077XMQ7-F1
#
_cell.length_a   1.000
_cell.length_b   1.000
_cell.length_c   1.000
_cell.angle_alpha   90.00
_cell.angle_beta   90.00
_cell.angle_gamma   90.00
#
_symmetry.space_group_name_H-M   'P 1'
#
loop_
_entity.id
_entity.type
_entity.pdbx_description
1 polymer ?
#
loop_
_entity_poly.entity_id
_entity_poly.type
_entity_poly.pdbx_seq_one_letter_code
_entity_poly.pdbx_strand_id
1 'polypeptide(L)'
;MARVESLIKLNGTIGDLSFYKSKSVGYQARMKTGVSGARIANDAAFARTRENGSEFGRSQQEGKKLRELLRDVLFENSDNKFSQRLASRLLKVIQMDSVNVRGERVIVPENLVLLDGLECN
;
A
#
# COMPACT_ATOMS: atom_id res chain seq x y z
N MET A 1 11.27 -17.23 -23.04
CA MET A 1 10.58 -15.94 -22.86
C MET A 1 10.79 -15.09 -24.09
N ALA A 2 9.75 -14.43 -24.59
CA ALA A 2 9.85 -13.54 -25.75
C ALA A 2 10.71 -12.31 -25.41
N ARG A 3 11.58 -11.90 -26.34
CA ARG A 3 12.46 -10.72 -26.24
C ARG A 3 12.05 -9.74 -27.33
N VAL A 4 12.13 -8.45 -27.03
CA VAL A 4 11.85 -7.40 -28.02
C VAL A 4 13.15 -7.06 -28.72
N GLU A 5 13.34 -7.53 -29.94
CA GLU A 5 14.42 -7.10 -30.84
C GLU A 5 13.91 -5.93 -31.68
N SER A 6 14.11 -4.71 -31.18
CA SER A 6 13.70 -3.50 -31.90
C SER A 6 14.67 -2.34 -31.63
N LEU A 7 14.86 -1.47 -32.63
CA LEU A 7 15.62 -0.22 -32.50
C LEU A 7 14.97 0.76 -31.51
N ILE A 8 13.66 0.65 -31.33
CA ILE A 8 12.86 1.53 -30.48
C ILE A 8 12.74 0.91 -29.08
N LYS A 9 13.09 1.70 -28.07
CA LYS A 9 13.01 1.31 -26.66
C LYS A 9 11.65 1.71 -26.11
N LEU A 10 10.80 0.73 -25.84
CA LEU A 10 9.48 0.94 -25.23
C LEU A 10 9.54 0.62 -23.73
N ASN A 11 8.96 1.49 -22.90
CA ASN A 11 8.78 1.28 -21.47
C ASN A 11 7.40 1.79 -21.07
N GLY A 12 6.58 0.92 -20.47
CA GLY A 12 5.19 1.23 -20.14
C GLY A 12 4.22 0.18 -20.66
N THR A 13 2.92 0.49 -20.66
CA THR A 13 1.87 -0.44 -21.10
C THR A 13 1.14 0.17 -22.30
N ILE A 14 0.98 -0.62 -23.38
CA ILE A 14 0.18 -0.28 -24.56
C ILE A 14 -0.87 -1.38 -24.72
N GLY A 15 -2.14 -1.02 -24.51
CA GLY A 15 -3.23 -2.01 -24.48
C GLY A 15 -2.96 -3.10 -23.45
N ASP A 16 -2.95 -4.35 -23.91
CA ASP A 16 -2.66 -5.52 -23.07
C ASP A 16 -1.18 -5.92 -23.04
N LEU A 17 -0.26 -5.13 -23.61
CA LEU A 17 1.18 -5.40 -23.58
C LEU A 17 1.91 -4.45 -22.64
N SER A 18 2.62 -5.01 -21.67
CA SER A 18 3.53 -4.30 -20.79
C SER A 18 4.99 -4.52 -21.22
N PHE A 19 5.68 -3.42 -21.50
CA PHE A 19 7.08 -3.35 -21.90
C PHE A 19 7.93 -2.89 -20.72
N TYR A 20 8.98 -3.65 -20.39
CA TYR A 20 9.88 -3.32 -19.29
C TYR A 20 11.31 -3.79 -19.58
N LYS A 21 12.29 -3.19 -18.91
CA LYS A 21 13.68 -3.60 -19.00
C LYS A 21 14.01 -4.56 -17.86
N SER A 22 14.32 -5.81 -18.20
CA SER A 22 14.89 -6.77 -17.26
C SER A 22 16.39 -6.57 -17.11
N LYS A 23 16.91 -6.72 -15.88
CA LYS A 23 18.34 -6.61 -15.59
C LYS A 23 19.17 -7.70 -16.28
N SER A 24 18.60 -8.89 -16.49
CA SER A 24 19.34 -10.05 -17.02
C SER A 24 19.17 -10.26 -18.52
N VAL A 25 18.04 -9.84 -19.10
CA VAL A 25 17.66 -10.25 -20.47
C VAL A 25 17.36 -9.06 -21.39
N GLY A 26 17.48 -7.82 -20.91
CA GLY A 26 17.18 -6.63 -21.70
C GLY A 26 15.68 -6.33 -21.79
N TYR A 27 15.24 -5.73 -22.90
CA TYR A 27 13.84 -5.30 -23.09
C TYR A 27 12.93 -6.52 -23.32
N GLN A 28 11.87 -6.58 -22.52
CA GLN A 28 10.86 -7.64 -22.56
C GLN A 28 9.48 -7.03 -22.76
N ALA A 29 8.61 -7.79 -23.42
CA ALA A 29 7.19 -7.53 -23.47
C ALA A 29 6.46 -8.72 -22.85
N ARG A 30 5.44 -8.44 -22.04
CA ARG A 30 4.52 -9.45 -21.52
C ARG A 30 3.08 -9.00 -21.74
N MET A 31 2.19 -9.95 -21.95
CA MET A 31 0.78 -9.64 -21.88
C MET A 31 0.40 -9.34 -20.42
N LYS A 32 -0.52 -8.41 -20.20
CA LYS A 32 -1.01 -8.03 -18.88
C LYS A 32 -1.59 -9.27 -18.21
N THR A 33 -0.87 -9.77 -17.22
CA THR A 33 -1.33 -10.89 -16.41
C THR A 33 -2.02 -10.33 -15.17
N GLY A 34 -3.22 -10.84 -14.87
CA GLY A 34 -3.98 -10.46 -13.68
C GLY A 34 -5.35 -9.87 -13.98
N VAL A 35 -6.06 -9.56 -12.90
CA VAL A 35 -7.43 -9.05 -12.95
C VAL A 35 -7.41 -7.56 -13.31
N SER A 36 -8.33 -7.10 -14.16
CA SER A 36 -8.41 -5.68 -14.51
C SER A 36 -8.77 -4.82 -13.30
N GLY A 37 -8.27 -3.59 -13.23
CA GLY A 37 -8.60 -2.65 -12.16
C GLY A 37 -10.10 -2.35 -12.09
N ALA A 38 -10.76 -2.23 -13.24
CA ALA A 38 -12.21 -2.08 -13.33
C ALA A 38 -12.96 -3.28 -12.73
N ARG A 39 -12.45 -4.50 -12.89
CA ARG A 39 -13.03 -5.67 -12.25
C ARG A 39 -12.81 -5.63 -10.74
N ILE A 40 -11.61 -5.30 -10.26
CA ILE A 40 -11.35 -5.14 -8.81
C ILE A 40 -12.27 -4.07 -8.19
N ALA A 41 -12.54 -2.98 -8.91
CA ALA A 41 -13.40 -1.90 -8.46
C ALA A 41 -14.88 -2.30 -8.34
N ASN A 42 -15.41 -3.10 -9.29
CA ASN A 42 -16.85 -3.31 -9.43
C ASN A 42 -17.32 -4.72 -9.05
N ASP A 43 -16.48 -5.75 -9.20
CA ASP A 43 -16.88 -7.15 -9.00
C ASP A 43 -17.03 -7.46 -7.49
N ALA A 44 -18.13 -8.13 -7.14
CA ALA A 44 -18.45 -8.52 -5.76
C ALA A 44 -17.40 -9.45 -5.14
N ALA A 45 -16.72 -10.27 -5.95
CA ALA A 45 -15.64 -11.14 -5.47
C ALA A 45 -14.48 -10.36 -4.84
N PHE A 46 -14.30 -9.08 -5.21
CA PHE A 46 -13.25 -8.21 -4.71
C PHE A 46 -13.72 -7.24 -3.61
N ALA A 47 -14.95 -7.37 -3.10
CA ALA A 47 -15.47 -6.50 -2.03
C ALA A 47 -14.52 -6.44 -0.83
N ARG A 48 -14.11 -7.61 -0.31
CA ARG A 48 -13.16 -7.70 0.81
C ARG A 48 -11.79 -7.11 0.50
N THR A 49 -11.34 -7.20 -0.74
CA THR A 49 -10.06 -6.59 -1.16
C THR A 49 -10.17 -5.07 -1.13
N ARG A 50 -11.30 -4.50 -1.55
CA ARG A 50 -11.55 -3.06 -1.50
C ARG A 50 -11.66 -2.56 -0.06
N GLU A 51 -12.42 -3.27 0.78
CA GLU A 51 -12.56 -2.96 2.21
C GLU A 51 -11.20 -2.96 2.94
N ASN A 52 -10.38 -3.99 2.73
CA ASN A 52 -9.03 -4.01 3.30
C ASN A 52 -8.15 -2.89 2.74
N GLY A 53 -8.32 -2.57 1.45
CA GLY A 53 -7.58 -1.51 0.78
C GLY A 53 -7.90 -0.13 1.34
N SER A 54 -9.17 0.17 1.65
CA SER A 54 -9.57 1.44 2.25
C SER A 54 -9.05 1.57 3.69
N GLU A 55 -9.18 0.53 4.50
CA GLU A 55 -8.65 0.51 5.88
C GLU A 55 -7.11 0.66 5.90
N PHE A 56 -6.40 -0.03 5.00
CA PHE A 56 -4.96 0.12 4.85
C PHE A 56 -4.57 1.52 4.37
N GLY A 57 -5.27 2.07 3.38
CA GLY A 57 -5.04 3.43 2.91
C GLY A 57 -5.21 4.46 4.04
N ARG A 58 -6.24 4.28 4.87
CA ARG A 58 -6.51 5.11 6.05
C ARG A 58 -5.39 5.00 7.09
N SER A 59 -4.90 3.80 7.39
CA SER A 59 -3.79 3.62 8.34
C SER A 59 -2.50 4.31 7.89
N GLN A 60 -2.22 4.29 6.58
CA GLN A 60 -1.06 4.98 5.99
C GLN A 60 -1.21 6.50 6.04
N GLN A 61 -2.39 7.02 5.76
CA GLN A 61 -2.68 8.46 5.79
C GLN A 61 -2.55 9.02 7.22
N GLU A 62 -3.17 8.37 8.19
CA GLU A 62 -3.09 8.79 9.60
C GLU A 62 -1.67 8.60 10.16
N GLY A 63 -0.99 7.51 9.79
CA GLY A 63 0.42 7.32 10.13
C GLY A 63 1.35 8.35 9.50
N LYS A 64 1.01 8.89 8.32
CA LYS A 64 1.73 10.02 7.72
C LYS A 64 1.50 11.30 8.53
N LYS A 65 0.25 11.64 8.85
CA LYS A 65 -0.08 12.83 9.65
C LYS A 65 0.64 12.82 11.00
N LEU A 66 0.64 11.68 11.70
CA LEU A 66 1.33 11.56 12.99
C LEU A 66 2.84 11.77 12.86
N ARG A 67 3.46 11.20 11.82
CA ARG A 67 4.91 11.41 11.55
C ARG A 67 5.23 12.85 11.17
N GLU A 68 4.34 13.53 10.47
CA GLU A 68 4.52 14.95 10.15
C GLU A 68 4.45 15.82 11.40
N LEU A 69 3.55 15.51 12.34
CA LEU A 69 3.47 16.20 13.63
C LEU A 69 4.68 15.93 14.53
N LEU A 70 5.23 14.71 14.48
CA LEU A 70 6.39 14.30 15.27
C LEU A 70 7.73 14.47 14.54
N ARG A 71 7.74 15.20 13.41
CA ARG A 71 8.89 15.23 12.51
C ARG A 71 10.17 15.67 13.19
N ASP A 72 10.10 16.70 14.03
CA ASP A 72 11.27 17.27 14.71
C ASP A 72 11.87 16.27 15.70
N VAL A 73 11.03 15.51 16.42
CA VAL A 73 11.45 14.47 17.38
C VAL A 73 11.99 13.23 16.66
N LEU A 74 11.36 12.85 15.54
CA LEU A 74 11.78 11.69 14.74
C LEU A 74 13.02 11.99 13.90
N PHE A 75 13.38 13.26 13.68
CA PHE A 75 14.57 13.63 12.91
C PHE A 75 15.86 13.17 13.60
N GLU A 76 15.89 13.21 14.92
CA GLU A 76 17.03 12.79 15.73
C GLU A 76 17.22 11.26 15.79
N ASN A 77 16.14 10.50 15.53
CA ASN A 77 16.13 9.03 15.59
C ASN A 77 15.97 8.44 14.19
N SER A 78 17.06 7.92 13.62
CA SER A 78 17.10 7.41 12.24
C SER A 78 16.48 6.02 12.07
N ASP A 79 15.21 5.85 12.45
CA ASP A 79 14.52 4.58 12.29
C ASP A 79 13.80 4.48 10.93
N ASN A 80 14.48 3.86 9.96
CA ASN A 80 13.92 3.63 8.62
C ASN A 80 12.69 2.69 8.61
N LYS A 81 12.46 1.92 9.68
CA LYS A 81 11.35 0.96 9.79
C LYS A 81 10.18 1.50 10.62
N PHE A 82 10.33 2.64 11.29
CA PHE A 82 9.28 3.23 12.13
C PHE A 82 7.97 3.42 11.35
N SER A 83 8.03 3.98 10.14
CA SER A 83 6.85 4.19 9.29
C SER A 83 6.06 2.90 9.03
N GLN A 84 6.77 1.79 8.75
CA GLN A 84 6.13 0.50 8.50
C GLN A 84 5.50 -0.07 9.78
N ARG A 85 6.18 0.02 10.93
CA ARG A 85 5.66 -0.46 12.22
C ARG A 85 4.45 0.36 12.66
N LEU A 86 4.52 1.69 12.55
CA LEU A 86 3.43 2.59 12.87
C LEU A 86 2.19 2.27 12.03
N ALA A 87 2.32 2.19 10.70
CA ALA A 87 1.19 1.88 9.83
C ALA A 87 0.59 0.49 10.09
N SER A 88 1.44 -0.50 10.46
CA SER A 88 0.97 -1.84 10.84
C SER A 88 0.20 -1.85 12.15
N ARG A 89 0.61 -1.05 13.14
CA ARG A 89 -0.12 -0.89 14.41
C ARG A 89 -1.42 -0.11 14.23
N LEU A 90 -1.39 0.99 13.48
CA LEU A 90 -2.58 1.77 13.15
C LEU A 90 -3.62 0.94 12.37
N LEU A 91 -3.17 0.03 11.50
CA LEU A 91 -4.10 -0.90 10.85
C LEU A 91 -4.84 -1.78 11.87
N LYS A 92 -4.15 -2.28 12.89
CA LYS A 92 -4.77 -3.06 13.98
C LYS A 92 -5.75 -2.20 14.79
N VAL A 93 -5.38 -0.95 15.07
CA VAL A 93 -6.26 0.03 15.76
C VAL A 93 -7.56 0.22 14.98
N ILE A 94 -7.48 0.44 13.66
CA ILE A 94 -8.64 0.58 12.77
C ILE A 94 -9.47 -0.71 12.77
N GLN A 95 -8.84 -1.88 12.71
CA GLN A 95 -9.55 -3.16 12.68
C GLN A 95 -10.31 -3.49 13.97
N MET A 96 -9.97 -2.84 15.09
CA MET A 96 -10.66 -2.97 16.39
C MET A 96 -11.86 -2.03 16.52
N ASP A 97 -12.13 -1.18 15.53
CA ASP A 97 -13.36 -0.40 15.49
C ASP A 97 -14.58 -1.33 15.34
N SER A 98 -15.42 -1.34 16.38
CA SER A 98 -16.64 -2.13 16.47
C SER A 98 -17.89 -1.35 16.05
N VAL A 99 -17.77 -0.03 15.83
CA VAL A 99 -18.90 0.85 15.49
C VAL A 99 -19.14 0.86 13.99
N ASN A 100 -18.08 1.00 13.21
CA ASN A 100 -18.21 1.11 11.75
C ASN A 100 -18.09 -0.25 11.04
N VAL A 101 -18.75 -0.33 9.89
CA VAL A 101 -18.66 -1.49 9.00
C VAL A 101 -17.25 -1.64 8.43
N ARG A 102 -16.87 -2.88 8.09
CA ARG A 102 -15.59 -3.17 7.46
C ARG A 102 -15.41 -2.35 6.18
N GLY A 103 -14.21 -1.82 5.97
CA GLY A 103 -13.91 -0.87 4.90
C GLY A 103 -14.13 0.60 5.28
N GLU A 104 -14.98 0.86 6.27
CA GLU A 104 -15.27 2.22 6.77
C GLU A 104 -14.79 2.45 8.21
N ARG A 105 -14.08 1.49 8.78
CA ARG A 105 -13.51 1.58 10.14
C ARG A 105 -12.53 2.73 10.31
N VAL A 106 -12.63 3.44 11.43
CA VAL A 106 -11.79 4.60 11.74
C VAL A 106 -10.87 4.32 12.93
N ILE A 107 -9.95 5.24 13.20
CA ILE A 107 -9.18 5.22 14.43
C ILE A 107 -10.10 5.68 15.56
N VAL A 108 -10.26 4.83 16.56
CA VAL A 108 -11.07 5.05 17.75
C VAL A 108 -10.12 5.30 18.93
N PRO A 109 -10.26 6.38 19.72
CA PRO A 109 -9.33 6.74 20.79
C PRO A 109 -9.08 5.61 21.80
N GLU A 110 -10.10 4.84 22.12
CA GLU A 110 -10.07 3.71 23.05
C GLU A 110 -9.12 2.60 22.57
N ASN A 111 -8.96 2.46 21.25
CA ASN A 111 -8.09 1.45 20.64
C ASN A 111 -6.63 1.90 20.51
N LEU A 112 -6.32 3.18 20.79
CA LEU A 112 -4.95 3.72 20.69
C LEU A 112 -3.98 3.07 21.66
N VAL A 113 -4.48 2.38 22.70
CA VAL A 113 -3.66 1.54 23.60
C VAL A 113 -2.78 0.54 22.83
N LEU A 114 -3.17 0.14 21.61
CA LEU A 114 -2.36 -0.75 20.76
C LEU A 114 -1.09 -0.10 20.18
N LEU A 115 -0.95 1.22 20.30
CA LEU A 115 0.28 1.96 20.00
C LEU A 115 1.26 1.96 21.17
N ASP A 116 0.87 1.48 22.34
CA ASP A 116 1.76 1.40 23.49
C ASP A 116 2.97 0.49 23.19
N GLY A 117 4.14 0.90 23.69
CA GLY A 117 5.43 0.28 23.39
C GLY A 117 5.92 0.45 21.95
N LEU A 118 5.37 1.40 21.18
CA LEU A 118 5.93 1.76 19.87
C LEU A 118 7.23 2.57 20.07
N GLU A 119 8.36 1.91 19.85
CA GLU A 119 9.69 2.52 19.95
C GLU A 119 10.10 3.23 18.64
N CYS A 120 10.97 4.23 18.76
CA CYS A 120 11.57 5.00 17.67
C CYS A 120 13.11 4.84 17.73
N ASN A 121 13.63 3.65 17.41
CA ASN A 121 15.05 3.29 17.56
C ASN A 121 15.81 3.30 16.24
#